data_AF-A0A920W176-F1
#
_entry.id   AF-A0A920W176-F1
#
_cell.length_a   1.000
_cell.length_b   1.000
_cell.length_c   1.000
_cell.angle_alpha   90.00
_cell.angle_beta   90.00
_cell.angle_gamma   90.00
#
_symmetry.space_group_name_H-M   'P 1'
#
loop_
_entity.id
_entity.type
_entity.pdbx_description
1 polymer ?
#
loop_
_entity_poly.entity_id
_entity_poly.type
_entity_poly.pdbx_seq_one_letter_code
_entity_poly.pdbx_strand_id
1 'polypeptide(L)' 'MLGQILSVLADQNINVIDMLNKSREEVAYNLIDLESEPSDSALEAIANINDVIKVTVL' A
#
# COMPACT_ATOMS: atom_id res chain seq x y z
N MET A 1 -9.49 2.21 3.63
CA MET A 1 -8.08 2.44 3.27
C MET A 1 -7.25 1.16 3.27
N LEU A 2 -6.78 0.60 4.40
CA LEU A 2 -5.82 -0.52 4.37
C LEU A 2 -6.30 -1.76 3.59
N GLY A 3 -7.54 -2.18 3.77
CA GLY A 3 -8.11 -3.29 2.99
C GLY A 3 -8.16 -3.03 1.48
N GLN A 4 -8.29 -1.76 1.05
CA GLN A 4 -8.25 -1.41 -0.37
C GLN A 4 -6.82 -1.52 -0.93
N ILE A 5 -5.81 -1.12 -0.15
CA ILE A 5 -4.40 -1.30 -0.52
C ILE A 5 -4.10 -2.79 -0.73
N LEU A 6 -4.51 -3.64 0.22
CA LEU A 6 -4.33 -5.09 0.12
C LEU A 6 -5.10 -5.70 -1.06
N SER A 7 -6.30 -5.18 -1.37
CA SER A 7 -7.06 -5.62 -2.55
C SER A 7 -6.33 -5.33 -3.85
N VAL A 8 -5.73 -4.13 -4.00
CA VAL A 8 -4.95 -3.78 -5.20
C VAL A 8 -3.74 -4.71 -5.36
N LEU A 9 -3.04 -5.02 -4.28
CA LEU A 9 -1.91 -5.95 -4.30
C LEU A 9 -2.36 -7.37 -4.66
N ALA A 10 -3.49 -7.82 -4.11
CA ALA A 10 -4.08 -9.12 -4.40
C ALA A 10 -4.54 -9.25 -5.86
N ASP A 11 -5.13 -8.20 -6.43
CA ASP A 11 -5.53 -8.17 -7.85
C ASP A 11 -4.34 -8.32 -8.80
N GLN A 12 -3.13 -7.96 -8.34
CA GLN A 12 -1.87 -8.17 -9.06
C GLN A 12 -1.12 -9.44 -8.66
N ASN A 13 -1.72 -10.27 -7.80
CA ASN A 13 -1.13 -11.52 -7.29
C ASN A 13 0.23 -11.29 -6.61
N ILE A 14 0.38 -10.17 -5.90
CA ILE A 14 1.56 -9.81 -5.11
C ILE A 14 1.33 -10.22 -3.66
N ASN A 15 2.22 -11.03 -3.10
CA ASN A 15 2.17 -11.42 -1.69
C ASN A 15 2.80 -10.34 -0.79
N VAL A 16 2.21 -10.16 0.38
CA VAL A 16 2.76 -9.32 1.46
C VAL A 16 3.60 -10.20 2.39
N ILE A 17 4.88 -9.87 2.56
CA ILE A 17 5.80 -10.55 3.47
C ILE A 17 5.55 -10.09 4.90
N ASP A 18 5.55 -8.77 5.10
CA ASP A 18 5.32 -8.13 6.38
C ASP A 18 4.64 -6.78 6.18
N MET A 19 3.98 -6.30 7.23
CA MET A 19 3.29 -5.03 7.21
C MET A 19 3.32 -4.38 8.58
N LEU A 20 3.80 -3.14 8.60
CA LEU A 20 3.78 -2.29 9.77
C LEU A 20 2.84 -1.11 9.53
N ASN A 21 1.80 -1.04 10.35
CA ASN A 21 0.92 0.12 10.44
C ASN A 21 1.24 0.91 11.71
N LYS A 22 1.54 2.20 11.55
CA LYS A 22 1.72 3.13 12.67
C LYS A 22 0.92 4.39 12.43
N SER A 23 0.02 4.70 13.33
CA SER A 23 -0.74 5.95 13.34
C SER A 23 -0.26 6.89 14.43
N ARG A 24 -0.37 8.18 14.15
CA ARG A 24 -0.17 9.28 15.10
C ARG A 24 -1.18 10.36 14.75
N GLU A 25 -2.04 10.68 15.70
CA GLU A 25 -3.13 11.66 15.51
C GLU A 25 -3.94 11.31 14.25
N GLU A 26 -4.03 12.23 13.29
CA GLU A 26 -4.82 12.10 12.07
C GLU A 26 -4.06 11.43 10.91
N VAL A 27 -2.81 10.97 11.12
CA VAL A 27 -1.97 10.40 10.05
C VAL A 27 -1.57 8.96 10.38
N ALA A 28 -1.62 8.09 9.37
CA ALA A 28 -1.13 6.72 9.45
C ALA A 28 -0.10 6.42 8.35
N TYR A 29 1.02 5.82 8.74
CA TYR A 29 2.02 5.26 7.86
C TYR A 29 1.85 3.75 7.78
N ASN A 30 1.85 3.24 6.55
CA ASN A 30 1.93 1.81 6.26
C ASN A 30 3.27 1.56 5.57
N LEU A 31 4.07 0.69 6.18
CA LEU A 31 5.25 0.11 5.55
C LEU A 31 4.90 -1.33 5.22
N ILE A 32 5.01 -1.71 3.95
CA ILE A 32 4.56 -3.00 3.45
C ILE A 32 5.72 -3.63 2.70
N ASP A 33 6.22 -4.75 3.21
CA ASP A 33 7.23 -5.55 2.54
C ASP A 33 6.53 -6.53 1.59
N LEU A 34 6.92 -6.50 0.32
CA LEU A 34 6.29 -7.27 -0.76
C LEU A 34 7.24 -8.34 -1.27
N GLU A 35 6.69 -9.49 -1.69
CA GLU A 35 7.48 -10.58 -2.29
C GLU A 35 8.08 -10.19 -3.64
N SER A 36 7.43 -9.27 -4.35
CA SER A 36 7.86 -8.75 -5.63
C SER A 36 7.61 -7.25 -5.72
N GLU A 37 8.36 -6.59 -6.59
CA GLU A 37 8.20 -5.17 -6.87
C GLU A 37 6.80 -4.90 -7.46
N PRO A 38 6.04 -3.94 -6.90
CA PRO A 38 4.73 -3.60 -7.42
C PRO A 38 4.84 -2.87 -8.76
N SER A 39 3.87 -3.10 -9.65
CA SER A 39 3.83 -2.37 -10.92
C SER A 39 3.48 -0.89 -10.71
N ASP A 40 3.87 -0.04 -11.66
CA ASP A 40 3.48 1.37 -11.69
C ASP A 40 1.95 1.55 -11.57
N SER A 41 1.19 0.65 -12.20
CA SER A 41 -0.28 0.67 -12.13
C SER A 41 -0.82 0.38 -10.72
N ALA A 42 -0.15 -0.49 -9.94
CA ALA A 42 -0.51 -0.70 -8.54
C ALA A 42 -0.22 0.54 -7.70
N LEU A 43 0.95 1.17 -7.92
CA LEU A 43 1.33 2.39 -7.21
C LEU A 43 0.33 3.52 -7.49
N GLU A 44 -0.06 3.71 -8.75
CA GLU A 44 -1.09 4.68 -9.14
C GLU A 44 -2.45 4.35 -8.54
N ALA A 45 -2.87 3.08 -8.58
CA ALA A 45 -4.14 2.67 -7.99
C ALA A 45 -4.18 2.92 -6.48
N ILE A 46 -3.09 2.63 -5.75
CA ILE A 46 -2.97 2.91 -4.32
C ILE A 46 -2.97 4.43 -4.07
N ALA A 47 -2.23 5.20 -4.86
CA ALA A 47 -2.15 6.66 -4.73
C ALA A 47 -3.51 7.35 -4.95
N ASN A 48 -4.39 6.74 -5.74
CA ASN A 48 -5.73 7.25 -6.02
C ASN A 48 -6.80 6.81 -4.99
N ILE A 49 -6.45 5.98 -3.99
CA ILE A 49 -7.36 5.66 -2.89
C ILE A 49 -7.61 6.93 -2.07
N ASN A 50 -8.89 7.23 -1.79
CA ASN A 50 -9.26 8.36 -0.94
C ASN A 50 -8.48 8.34 0.39
N ASP A 51 -8.02 9.52 0.80
CA ASP A 51 -7.21 9.75 2.02
C ASP A 51 -5.76 9.25 1.97
N VAL A 52 -5.30 8.68 0.84
CA VAL A 52 -3.87 8.42 0.62
C VAL A 52 -3.16 9.72 0.28
N ILE A 53 -2.22 10.13 1.14
CA ILE A 53 -1.45 11.38 0.98
C ILE A 53 -0.26 11.18 0.03
N LYS A 54 0.41 10.02 0.13
CA LYS A 54 1.63 9.71 -0.63
C LYS A 54 1.89 8.20 -0.67
N VAL A 55 2.41 7.72 -1.78
CA VAL A 55 2.94 6.36 -1.97
C VAL A 55 4.39 6.46 -2.45
N THR A 56 5.27 5.59 -1.98
CA THR A 56 6.68 5.56 -2.38
C THR A 56 7.23 4.15 -2.23
N VAL A 57 7.97 3.69 -3.24
CA VAL A 57 8.77 2.46 -3.17
C VAL A 57 10.15 2.82 -2.62
N LEU A 58 10.67 2.00 -1.70
CA LEU A 58 11.96 2.20 -1.02
C LEU A 58 13.09 1.42 -1.69
#